data_AF-A0A2W6ZLX6-F1
#
_entry.id   AF-A0A2W6ZLX6-F1
#
_cell.length_a   1.000
_cell.length_b   1.000
_cell.length_c   1.000
_cell.angle_alpha   90.00
_cell.angle_beta   90.00
_cell.angle_gamma   90.00
#
_symmetry.space_group_name_H-M   'P 1'
#
loop_
_entity.id
_entity.type
_entity.pdbx_description
1 polymer ?
#
loop_
_entity_poly.entity_id
_entity_poly.type
_entity_poly.pdbx_seq_one_letter_code
_entity_poly.pdbx_strand_id
1 'polypeptide(L)'
;PGTPLPQTLNGIPITSSPDLAVSVGGSIWTGGMTVQLKLTNTGTAPLNGWNFSFDSPHRPSGTPWGVRISSTALAGGLWRHTVSGDAWASAIQPGGSVNVGFNASQGRALGGSGSLTAAALFGGSGRLGFSDPSPSFRTGNAAANLLSSSATADLLTGLGGADTFRLTSLRDSLLNARDQITDLAIGSDRIDGPQAVSAANLRELGRATDLSATALAAVLTPSSFVANGAASFSLGATGGTRTFLALNDGLAGFQAANDSIVEITGFSGALTSLAIV
;
A
#
# COMPACT_ATOMS: atom_id res chain seq x y z
N PRO A 1 -9.99 8.42 25.04
CA PRO A 1 -10.50 7.14 24.48
C PRO A 1 -10.78 7.33 22.98
N GLY A 2 -9.79 6.98 22.16
CA GLY A 2 -9.91 7.09 20.71
C GLY A 2 -11.01 6.18 20.17
N THR A 3 -11.69 6.63 19.12
CA THR A 3 -12.61 5.81 18.34
C THR A 3 -11.98 4.45 18.02
N PRO A 4 -12.72 3.33 18.10
CA PRO A 4 -12.20 2.03 17.67
C PRO A 4 -11.67 2.15 16.25
N LEU A 5 -10.46 1.64 16.00
CA LEU A 5 -9.89 1.60 14.65
C LEU A 5 -10.91 0.95 13.70
N PRO A 6 -11.06 1.46 12.47
CA PRO A 6 -11.96 0.87 11.50
C PRO A 6 -11.58 -0.60 11.33
N GLN A 7 -12.56 -1.51 11.44
CA GLN A 7 -12.28 -2.95 11.30
C GLN A 7 -12.02 -3.36 9.84
N THR A 8 -12.26 -2.44 8.90
CA THR A 8 -11.82 -2.50 7.50
C THR A 8 -11.67 -1.11 6.93
N LEU A 9 -10.71 -0.94 6.02
CA LEU A 9 -10.52 0.26 5.23
C LEU A 9 -10.69 -0.07 3.73
N ASN A 10 -11.94 -0.20 3.27
CA ASN A 10 -12.29 -0.28 1.84
C ASN A 10 -11.38 -1.18 0.96
N GLY A 11 -10.97 -2.36 1.41
CA GLY A 11 -10.02 -3.17 0.61
C GLY A 11 -8.80 -3.62 1.35
N ILE A 12 -8.38 -2.78 2.26
CA ILE A 12 -7.05 -2.85 2.82
C ILE A 12 -7.06 -3.88 3.95
N PRO A 13 -6.21 -4.91 3.88
CA PRO A 13 -6.00 -5.81 5.00
C PRO A 13 -5.39 -5.02 6.15
N ILE A 14 -5.98 -5.14 7.33
CA ILE A 14 -5.50 -4.47 8.54
C ILE A 14 -4.61 -5.46 9.27
N THR A 15 -3.33 -5.10 9.40
CA THR A 15 -2.31 -5.91 10.07
C THR A 15 -2.33 -5.67 11.57
N SER A 16 -1.99 -6.69 12.36
CA SER A 16 -1.90 -6.57 13.82
C SER A 16 -0.67 -5.80 14.28
N SER A 17 0.25 -5.51 13.37
CA SER A 17 1.51 -4.80 13.62
C SER A 17 1.85 -3.92 12.41
N PRO A 18 2.40 -2.71 12.61
CA PRO A 18 2.95 -1.89 11.53
C PRO A 18 4.12 -2.56 10.81
N ASP A 19 4.84 -3.45 11.49
CA ASP A 19 6.02 -4.12 10.95
C ASP A 19 5.66 -5.33 10.07
N LEU A 20 4.40 -5.77 10.05
CA LEU A 20 3.96 -6.89 9.23
C LEU A 20 3.59 -6.41 7.83
N ALA A 21 4.39 -6.77 6.83
CA ALA A 21 4.04 -6.59 5.43
C ALA A 21 3.35 -7.86 4.89
N VAL A 22 2.23 -7.67 4.18
CA VAL A 22 1.46 -8.76 3.55
C VAL A 22 1.46 -8.56 2.04
N SER A 23 1.85 -9.56 1.25
CA SER A 23 1.71 -9.52 -0.22
C SER A 23 0.91 -10.72 -0.72
N VAL A 24 0.12 -10.52 -1.78
CA VAL A 24 -0.78 -11.54 -2.34
C VAL A 24 -0.22 -12.14 -3.63
N GLY A 25 -0.27 -13.45 -3.73
CA GLY A 25 -0.06 -14.20 -4.96
C GLY A 25 -0.92 -15.46 -5.02
N GLY A 26 -0.54 -16.38 -5.89
CA GLY A 26 -1.24 -17.64 -6.12
C GLY A 26 -1.96 -17.67 -7.45
N SER A 27 -2.95 -18.55 -7.58
CA SER A 27 -3.58 -18.87 -8.87
C SER A 27 -5.09 -19.03 -8.77
N ILE A 28 -5.76 -18.69 -9.87
CA ILE A 28 -7.18 -18.88 -10.09
C ILE A 28 -7.37 -20.17 -10.89
N TRP A 29 -8.38 -20.97 -10.56
CA TRP A 29 -8.77 -22.17 -11.31
C TRP A 29 -10.30 -22.30 -11.32
N THR A 30 -10.86 -23.14 -12.19
CA THR A 30 -12.32 -23.26 -12.37
C THR A 30 -13.04 -23.58 -11.05
N GLY A 31 -13.78 -22.60 -10.52
CA GLY A 31 -14.57 -22.72 -9.29
C GLY A 31 -13.84 -22.36 -8.00
N GLY A 32 -12.54 -22.08 -8.05
CA GLY A 32 -11.75 -21.77 -6.86
C GLY A 32 -10.47 -21.01 -7.14
N MET A 33 -9.63 -20.93 -6.11
CA MET A 33 -8.32 -20.30 -6.17
C MET A 33 -7.42 -20.87 -5.09
N THR A 34 -6.12 -20.81 -5.34
CA THR A 34 -5.08 -21.02 -4.35
C THR A 34 -4.53 -19.67 -3.97
N VAL A 35 -4.69 -19.31 -2.70
CA VAL A 35 -4.18 -18.07 -2.12
C VAL A 35 -2.79 -18.34 -1.56
N GLN A 36 -1.80 -17.60 -2.04
CA GLN A 36 -0.46 -17.57 -1.45
C GLN A 36 -0.20 -16.20 -0.85
N LEU A 37 0.28 -16.18 0.38
CA LEU A 37 0.56 -14.96 1.12
C LEU A 37 2.03 -14.96 1.50
N LYS A 38 2.77 -13.96 1.03
CA LYS A 38 4.12 -13.69 1.52
C LYS A 38 4.00 -12.71 2.67
N LEU A 39 4.38 -13.15 3.87
CA LEU A 39 4.39 -12.29 5.05
C LEU A 39 5.82 -11.99 5.43
N THR A 40 6.13 -10.71 5.62
CA THR A 40 7.50 -10.25 5.92
C THR A 40 7.49 -9.42 7.19
N ASN A 41 8.42 -9.70 8.10
CA ASN A 41 8.69 -8.84 9.23
C ASN A 41 9.70 -7.77 8.81
N THR A 42 9.22 -6.53 8.77
CA THR A 42 10.00 -5.36 8.34
C THR A 42 10.60 -4.59 9.51
N GLY A 43 10.28 -5.01 10.74
CA GLY A 43 10.79 -4.44 11.98
C GLY A 43 12.07 -5.11 12.47
N THR A 44 12.50 -4.69 13.66
CA THR A 44 13.75 -5.13 14.32
C THR A 44 13.54 -6.15 15.44
N ALA A 45 12.29 -6.47 15.77
CA ALA A 45 11.93 -7.45 16.79
C ALA A 45 11.12 -8.61 16.17
N PRO A 46 11.19 -9.84 16.72
CA PRO A 46 10.39 -10.95 16.24
C PRO A 46 8.88 -10.67 16.31
N LEU A 47 8.15 -10.96 15.24
CA LEU A 47 6.69 -10.91 15.22
C LEU A 47 6.13 -12.26 15.67
N ASN A 48 5.71 -12.33 16.93
CA ASN A 48 5.07 -13.52 17.51
C ASN A 48 3.55 -13.38 17.48
N GLY A 49 2.83 -14.40 17.00
CA GLY A 49 1.37 -14.40 17.02
C GLY A 49 0.72 -13.33 16.14
N TRP A 50 1.40 -12.96 15.05
CA TRP A 50 0.90 -12.00 14.07
C TRP A 50 -0.45 -12.45 13.49
N ASN A 51 -1.26 -11.47 13.11
CA ASN A 51 -2.48 -11.69 12.34
C ASN A 51 -2.77 -10.49 11.43
N PHE A 52 -3.67 -10.69 10.48
CA PHE A 52 -4.27 -9.59 9.74
C PHE A 52 -5.70 -9.95 9.35
N SER A 53 -6.53 -8.94 9.12
CA SER A 53 -7.93 -9.13 8.76
C SER A 53 -8.30 -8.41 7.47
N PHE A 54 -9.13 -9.03 6.65
CA PHE A 54 -9.67 -8.45 5.43
C PHE A 54 -11.09 -8.94 5.17
N ASP A 55 -11.86 -8.14 4.44
CA ASP A 55 -13.20 -8.54 3.99
C ASP A 55 -13.13 -9.00 2.53
N SER A 56 -13.77 -10.13 2.23
CA SER A 56 -13.79 -10.75 0.90
C SER A 56 -15.09 -11.53 0.66
N PRO A 57 -15.59 -11.65 -0.58
CA PRO A 57 -16.67 -12.59 -0.89
C PRO A 57 -16.20 -14.05 -0.93
N HIS A 58 -14.89 -14.29 -1.04
CA HIS A 58 -14.31 -15.61 -1.25
C HIS A 58 -14.25 -16.41 0.05
N ARG A 59 -14.44 -17.74 0.00
CA ARG A 59 -14.51 -18.55 1.23
C ARG A 59 -13.37 -19.57 1.28
N PRO A 60 -12.52 -19.54 2.33
CA PRO A 60 -11.53 -20.58 2.56
C PRO A 60 -12.14 -21.98 2.55
N SER A 61 -11.40 -22.94 2.00
CA SER A 61 -11.82 -24.33 1.83
C SER A 61 -10.63 -25.27 1.98
N GLY A 62 -10.87 -26.48 2.47
CA GLY A 62 -9.81 -27.45 2.77
C GLY A 62 -8.93 -26.99 3.95
N THR A 63 -7.73 -27.57 4.03
CA THR A 63 -6.78 -27.29 5.12
C THR A 63 -5.78 -26.23 4.69
N PRO A 64 -5.71 -25.06 5.36
CA PRO A 64 -4.66 -24.07 5.15
C PRO A 64 -3.25 -24.60 5.51
N TRP A 65 -2.21 -23.96 5.02
CA TRP A 65 -0.82 -24.25 5.40
C TRP A 65 -0.14 -23.03 6.02
N GLY A 66 0.46 -23.22 7.19
CA GLY A 66 1.15 -22.16 7.95
C GLY A 66 0.22 -21.10 8.55
N VAL A 67 -1.10 -21.24 8.42
CA VAL A 67 -2.07 -20.30 8.99
C VAL A 67 -3.29 -21.00 9.55
N ARG A 68 -3.93 -20.34 10.51
CA ARG A 68 -5.33 -20.55 10.88
C ARG A 68 -6.17 -19.40 10.34
N ILE A 69 -7.41 -19.70 9.97
CA ILE A 69 -8.34 -18.69 9.44
C ILE A 69 -9.66 -18.79 10.18
N SER A 70 -10.08 -17.69 10.81
CA SER A 70 -11.45 -17.51 11.30
C SER A 70 -12.23 -16.63 10.33
N SER A 71 -13.53 -16.91 10.16
CA SER A 71 -14.38 -16.20 9.20
C SER A 71 -15.72 -15.85 9.84
N THR A 72 -16.14 -14.59 9.70
CA THR A 72 -17.43 -14.10 10.19
C THR A 72 -18.22 -13.51 9.02
N ALA A 73 -19.48 -13.92 8.87
CA ALA A 73 -20.34 -13.41 7.80
C ALA A 73 -20.65 -11.92 8.02
N LEU A 74 -20.67 -11.15 6.93
CA LEU A 74 -21.07 -9.75 6.89
C LEU A 74 -22.26 -9.57 5.93
N ALA A 75 -22.85 -8.38 5.93
CA ALA A 75 -23.85 -8.00 4.94
C ALA A 75 -23.27 -8.01 3.50
N GLY A 76 -24.16 -8.13 2.51
CA GLY A 76 -23.76 -8.04 1.09
C GLY A 76 -22.96 -9.24 0.56
N GLY A 77 -23.02 -10.39 1.24
CA GLY A 77 -22.33 -11.62 0.81
C GLY A 77 -20.83 -11.62 1.10
N LEU A 78 -20.33 -10.65 1.85
CA LEU A 78 -18.94 -10.58 2.28
C LEU A 78 -18.70 -11.38 3.56
N TRP A 79 -17.44 -11.71 3.78
CA TRP A 79 -16.93 -12.36 4.97
C TRP A 79 -15.73 -11.58 5.48
N ARG A 80 -15.66 -11.39 6.79
CA ARG A 80 -14.45 -10.95 7.46
C ARG A 80 -13.60 -12.16 7.76
N HIS A 81 -12.40 -12.20 7.21
CA HIS A 81 -11.41 -13.24 7.50
C HIS A 81 -10.31 -12.66 8.39
N THR A 82 -9.96 -13.38 9.45
CA THR A 82 -8.75 -13.12 10.23
C THR A 82 -7.80 -14.28 10.00
N VAL A 83 -6.65 -13.97 9.41
CA VAL A 83 -5.56 -14.93 9.15
C VAL A 83 -4.52 -14.76 10.25
N SER A 84 -4.17 -15.83 10.94
CA SER A 84 -3.10 -15.82 11.96
C SER A 84 -2.05 -16.87 11.65
N GLY A 85 -0.81 -16.60 12.01
CA GLY A 85 0.29 -17.55 11.88
C GLY A 85 0.03 -18.83 12.68
N ASP A 86 0.36 -19.98 12.07
CA ASP A 86 0.24 -21.29 12.66
C ASP A 86 1.47 -22.16 12.37
N ALA A 87 1.71 -23.16 13.22
CA ALA A 87 2.85 -24.06 13.14
C ALA A 87 4.19 -23.32 12.90
N TRP A 88 4.88 -23.63 11.80
CA TRP A 88 6.18 -23.07 11.44
C TRP A 88 6.16 -21.57 11.10
N ALA A 89 4.99 -21.00 10.82
CA ALA A 89 4.83 -19.59 10.51
C ALA A 89 4.27 -18.78 11.70
N SER A 90 4.15 -19.36 12.90
CA SER A 90 3.65 -18.68 14.10
C SER A 90 4.51 -17.50 14.56
N ALA A 91 5.78 -17.47 14.16
CA ALA A 91 6.72 -16.38 14.41
C ALA A 91 7.53 -16.05 13.16
N ILE A 92 7.82 -14.77 12.96
CA ILE A 92 8.67 -14.28 11.86
C ILE A 92 9.81 -13.45 12.47
N GLN A 93 11.05 -13.89 12.27
CA GLN A 93 12.24 -13.18 12.75
C GLN A 93 12.41 -11.84 12.01
N PRO A 94 13.12 -10.85 12.60
CA PRO A 94 13.41 -9.57 11.94
C PRO A 94 13.99 -9.76 10.53
N GLY A 95 13.44 -9.06 9.55
CA GLY A 95 13.82 -9.18 8.13
C GLY A 95 13.43 -10.50 7.46
N GLY A 96 12.83 -11.43 8.20
CA GLY A 96 12.40 -12.74 7.69
C GLY A 96 11.09 -12.69 6.93
N SER A 97 10.88 -13.68 6.06
CA SER A 97 9.61 -13.90 5.37
C SER A 97 9.12 -15.34 5.50
N VAL A 98 7.81 -15.54 5.47
CA VAL A 98 7.13 -16.84 5.40
C VAL A 98 6.11 -16.83 4.25
N ASN A 99 5.98 -17.97 3.55
CA ASN A 99 5.01 -18.15 2.46
C ASN A 99 3.90 -19.12 2.86
N VAL A 100 2.77 -18.57 3.28
CA VAL A 100 1.62 -19.32 3.80
C VAL A 100 0.46 -19.29 2.82
N GLY A 101 -0.63 -19.99 3.09
CA GLY A 101 -1.79 -19.92 2.21
C GLY A 101 -2.91 -20.90 2.49
N PHE A 102 -3.88 -20.90 1.60
CA PHE A 102 -5.08 -21.72 1.66
C PHE A 102 -5.75 -21.80 0.28
N ASN A 103 -6.58 -22.81 0.08
CA ASN A 103 -7.50 -22.82 -1.06
C ASN A 103 -8.82 -22.13 -0.69
N ALA A 104 -9.50 -21.55 -1.65
CA ALA A 104 -10.79 -20.89 -1.44
C ALA A 104 -11.72 -21.07 -2.63
N SER A 105 -13.04 -21.09 -2.36
CA SER A 105 -14.05 -21.02 -3.40
C SER A 105 -14.24 -19.58 -3.88
N GLN A 106 -14.54 -19.44 -5.17
CA GLN A 106 -14.85 -18.14 -5.76
C GLN A 106 -16.27 -17.69 -5.35
N GLY A 107 -16.40 -16.78 -4.38
CA GLY A 107 -17.70 -16.15 -4.05
C GLY A 107 -18.14 -15.08 -5.06
N ARG A 108 -17.19 -14.59 -5.86
CA ARG A 108 -17.38 -13.78 -7.07
C ARG A 108 -16.57 -14.44 -8.17
N ALA A 109 -17.12 -14.55 -9.38
CA ALA A 109 -16.39 -15.11 -10.51
C ALA A 109 -15.10 -14.30 -10.78
N LEU A 110 -13.96 -14.98 -10.74
CA LEU A 110 -12.63 -14.48 -11.12
C LEU A 110 -12.14 -15.06 -12.44
N GLY A 111 -12.85 -16.05 -12.99
CA GLY A 111 -12.47 -16.80 -14.19
C GLY A 111 -12.00 -18.22 -13.87
N GLY A 112 -11.53 -18.93 -14.90
CA GLY A 112 -11.09 -20.33 -14.80
C GLY A 112 -9.57 -20.53 -14.72
N SER A 113 -8.79 -19.46 -14.87
CA SER A 113 -7.32 -19.49 -14.85
C SER A 113 -6.74 -18.10 -14.61
N GLY A 114 -5.44 -18.03 -14.26
CA GLY A 114 -4.69 -16.78 -14.13
C GLY A 114 -4.03 -16.61 -12.76
N SER A 115 -3.23 -15.55 -12.61
CA SER A 115 -2.62 -15.19 -11.33
C SER A 115 -3.64 -14.53 -10.41
N LEU A 116 -3.62 -14.87 -9.13
CA LEU A 116 -4.40 -14.17 -8.12
C LEU A 116 -3.72 -12.84 -7.76
N THR A 117 -4.47 -11.74 -7.85
CA THR A 117 -4.02 -10.40 -7.45
C THR A 117 -4.61 -10.00 -6.10
N ALA A 118 -4.01 -9.02 -5.43
CA ALA A 118 -4.57 -8.49 -4.19
C ALA A 118 -5.96 -7.88 -4.42
N ALA A 119 -6.15 -7.16 -5.53
CA ALA A 119 -7.45 -6.64 -5.92
C ALA A 119 -8.48 -7.75 -6.14
N ALA A 120 -8.09 -8.90 -6.68
CA ALA A 120 -9.00 -10.03 -6.86
C ALA A 120 -9.39 -10.67 -5.53
N LEU A 121 -8.40 -10.91 -4.64
CA LEU A 121 -8.59 -11.56 -3.34
C LEU A 121 -9.36 -10.69 -2.34
N PHE A 122 -8.93 -9.45 -2.17
CA PHE A 122 -9.53 -8.53 -1.22
C PHE A 122 -10.74 -7.79 -1.82
N GLY A 123 -10.90 -7.72 -3.14
CA GLY A 123 -11.84 -6.78 -3.77
C GLY A 123 -13.33 -7.20 -3.83
N GLY A 124 -14.18 -6.21 -3.59
CA GLY A 124 -15.55 -6.01 -4.08
C GLY A 124 -15.70 -4.51 -4.46
N SER A 125 -16.85 -4.08 -5.02
CA SER A 125 -17.07 -2.73 -5.57
C SER A 125 -16.73 -1.57 -4.63
N GLY A 126 -16.17 -0.47 -5.17
CA GLY A 126 -15.94 0.80 -4.43
C GLY A 126 -14.64 0.89 -3.65
N ARG A 127 -13.67 0.01 -3.90
CA ARG A 127 -12.38 -0.06 -3.19
C ARG A 127 -11.30 0.76 -3.89
N LEU A 128 -10.30 1.24 -3.12
CA LEU A 128 -9.17 2.02 -3.62
C LEU A 128 -8.47 1.28 -4.76
N GLY A 129 -8.24 1.95 -5.89
CA GLY A 129 -7.49 1.38 -7.00
C GLY A 129 -6.02 1.26 -6.60
N PHE A 130 -5.53 0.04 -6.41
CA PHE A 130 -4.12 -0.19 -6.14
C PHE A 130 -3.28 0.20 -7.35
N SER A 131 -2.17 0.90 -7.12
CA SER A 131 -1.21 1.27 -8.15
C SER A 131 -0.55 0.05 -8.81
N ASP A 132 -0.42 -1.05 -8.05
CA ASP A 132 0.13 -2.35 -8.41
C ASP A 132 -0.92 -3.47 -8.22
N PRO A 133 -0.91 -4.57 -9.00
CA PRO A 133 -1.83 -5.68 -8.79
C PRO A 133 -1.70 -6.39 -7.43
N SER A 134 -0.51 -6.41 -6.84
CA SER A 134 -0.18 -7.10 -5.60
C SER A 134 0.86 -6.35 -4.76
N PRO A 135 0.54 -5.13 -4.29
CA PRO A 135 1.43 -4.38 -3.43
C PRO A 135 1.61 -5.10 -2.09
N SER A 136 2.67 -4.71 -1.38
CA SER A 136 2.85 -5.08 0.02
C SER A 136 2.03 -4.15 0.91
N PHE A 137 1.10 -4.72 1.67
CA PHE A 137 0.22 -3.97 2.56
C PHE A 137 0.89 -3.80 3.93
N ARG A 138 0.97 -2.55 4.40
CA ARG A 138 1.49 -2.21 5.74
C ARG A 138 0.54 -1.21 6.39
N THR A 139 0.00 -1.60 7.53
CA THR A 139 -1.00 -0.80 8.24
C THR A 139 -0.51 -0.50 9.65
N GLY A 140 -0.56 0.78 10.03
CA GLY A 140 -0.35 1.27 11.37
C GLY A 140 -1.50 0.91 12.33
N ASN A 141 -1.60 1.67 13.41
CA ASN A 141 -2.57 1.52 14.46
C ASN A 141 -3.03 2.90 14.94
N ALA A 142 -3.34 3.09 16.24
CA ALA A 142 -3.82 4.37 16.75
C ALA A 142 -2.69 5.24 17.36
N ALA A 143 -1.46 4.74 17.37
CA ALA A 143 -0.27 5.44 17.85
C ALA A 143 0.55 5.97 16.67
N ALA A 144 1.45 6.91 16.94
CA ALA A 144 2.44 7.33 15.96
C ALA A 144 3.29 6.14 15.50
N ASN A 145 3.22 5.81 14.22
CA ASN A 145 3.92 4.71 13.60
C ASN A 145 4.94 5.20 12.59
N LEU A 146 5.95 4.37 12.38
CA LEU A 146 6.91 4.53 11.31
C LEU A 146 6.64 3.43 10.29
N LEU A 147 6.23 3.82 9.09
CA LEU A 147 5.93 2.93 7.98
C LEU A 147 6.94 3.18 6.86
N SER A 148 7.97 2.34 6.80
CA SER A 148 8.98 2.42 5.74
C SER A 148 8.48 1.72 4.49
N SER A 149 8.63 2.34 3.32
CA SER A 149 8.48 1.66 2.05
C SER A 149 9.69 0.80 1.70
N SER A 150 9.63 0.14 0.56
CA SER A 150 10.65 -0.74 0.01
C SER A 150 10.74 -0.55 -1.50
N ALA A 151 11.74 -1.14 -2.17
CA ALA A 151 11.90 -1.07 -3.63
C ALA A 151 10.76 -1.71 -4.46
N THR A 152 9.76 -2.30 -3.81
CA THR A 152 8.57 -2.88 -4.46
C THR A 152 7.35 -2.11 -4.00
N ALA A 153 6.36 -1.94 -4.87
CA ALA A 153 5.15 -1.18 -4.57
C ALA A 153 4.53 -1.59 -3.22
N ASP A 154 4.43 -0.62 -2.32
CA ASP A 154 3.80 -0.73 -1.02
C ASP A 154 2.47 0.06 -1.00
N LEU A 155 1.51 -0.45 -0.24
CA LEU A 155 0.31 0.28 0.16
C LEU A 155 0.43 0.59 1.67
N LEU A 156 0.67 1.85 1.98
CA LEU A 156 0.92 2.33 3.34
C LEU A 156 -0.32 3.03 3.90
N THR A 157 -0.69 2.67 5.12
CA THR A 157 -1.86 3.21 5.82
C THR A 157 -1.48 3.48 7.28
N GLY A 158 -1.49 4.74 7.72
CA GLY A 158 -1.13 5.12 9.09
C GLY A 158 -2.21 4.77 10.13
N LEU A 159 -3.48 4.92 9.71
CA LEU A 159 -4.68 4.96 10.52
C LEU A 159 -4.76 6.18 11.44
N GLY A 160 -4.46 6.02 12.73
CA GLY A 160 -4.55 7.10 13.70
C GLY A 160 -3.21 7.36 14.34
N GLY A 161 -2.89 8.62 14.60
CA GLY A 161 -1.59 8.98 15.14
C GLY A 161 -0.99 10.13 14.33
N ALA A 162 0.26 10.46 14.65
CA ALA A 162 1.09 11.32 13.82
C ALA A 162 2.13 10.41 13.17
N ASP A 163 1.81 9.90 11.99
CA ASP A 163 2.57 8.83 11.37
C ASP A 163 3.72 9.37 10.51
N THR A 164 4.75 8.55 10.32
CA THR A 164 5.87 8.85 9.44
C THR A 164 5.94 7.79 8.34
N PHE A 165 5.66 8.21 7.11
CA PHE A 165 5.84 7.39 5.91
C PHE A 165 7.26 7.63 5.38
N ARG A 166 8.13 6.63 5.49
CA ARG A 166 9.56 6.77 5.18
C ARG A 166 9.92 6.15 3.85
N LEU A 167 10.55 6.94 2.99
CA LEU A 167 11.26 6.51 1.79
C LEU A 167 12.76 6.61 2.08
N THR A 168 13.44 5.48 2.21
CA THR A 168 14.88 5.48 2.52
C THR A 168 15.73 5.79 1.28
N SER A 169 15.19 5.48 0.11
CA SER A 169 15.77 5.73 -1.20
C SER A 169 14.72 6.27 -2.15
N LEU A 170 15.13 7.12 -3.10
CA LEU A 170 14.21 7.56 -4.15
C LEU A 170 13.72 6.36 -5.01
N ARG A 171 14.49 5.27 -5.01
CA ARG A 171 14.19 4.05 -5.73
C ARG A 171 13.17 3.16 -5.03
N ASP A 172 12.74 3.54 -3.82
CA ASP A 172 11.68 2.80 -3.12
C ASP A 172 10.34 2.95 -3.88
N SER A 173 10.08 4.13 -4.45
CA SER A 173 8.81 4.40 -5.13
C SER A 173 8.99 4.82 -6.61
N LEU A 174 9.74 4.03 -7.40
CA LEU A 174 9.90 4.31 -8.83
C LEU A 174 8.57 4.27 -9.59
N LEU A 175 8.48 4.91 -10.76
CA LEU A 175 7.24 4.98 -11.56
C LEU A 175 6.57 3.62 -11.81
N ASN A 176 7.36 2.58 -12.04
CA ASN A 176 6.90 1.21 -12.31
C ASN A 176 6.66 0.36 -11.05
N ALA A 177 7.03 0.85 -9.88
CA ALA A 177 6.88 0.18 -8.59
C ALA A 177 6.44 1.20 -7.51
N ARG A 178 5.52 2.10 -7.90
CA ARG A 178 5.14 3.25 -7.08
C ARG A 178 4.34 2.84 -5.85
N ASP A 179 4.68 3.46 -4.74
CA ASP A 179 3.97 3.35 -3.49
C ASP A 179 2.69 4.18 -3.50
N GLN A 180 1.77 3.81 -2.61
CA GLN A 180 0.55 4.54 -2.36
C GLN A 180 0.35 4.72 -0.85
N ILE A 181 0.20 5.97 -0.43
CA ILE A 181 -0.19 6.34 0.94
C ILE A 181 -1.68 6.65 0.91
N THR A 182 -2.47 5.97 1.74
CA THR A 182 -3.93 5.96 1.60
C THR A 182 -4.68 6.97 2.46
N ASP A 183 -4.04 7.47 3.52
CA ASP A 183 -4.70 8.27 4.56
C ASP A 183 -3.84 9.42 5.09
N LEU A 184 -2.87 9.90 4.29
CA LEU A 184 -1.98 10.99 4.67
C LEU A 184 -2.75 12.21 5.20
N ALA A 185 -2.52 12.57 6.46
CA ALA A 185 -3.06 13.77 7.10
C ALA A 185 -1.99 14.86 7.19
N ILE A 186 -1.90 15.73 6.18
CA ILE A 186 -0.90 16.79 6.12
C ILE A 186 -1.05 17.74 7.32
N GLY A 187 0.06 17.95 8.05
CA GLY A 187 0.11 18.73 9.28
C GLY A 187 0.07 17.88 10.56
N SER A 188 -0.36 16.61 10.46
CA SER A 188 -0.20 15.59 11.51
C SER A 188 0.90 14.60 11.13
N ASP A 189 0.75 14.00 9.95
CA ASP A 189 1.67 13.00 9.41
C ASP A 189 2.86 13.65 8.71
N ARG A 190 3.89 12.83 8.49
CA ARG A 190 5.16 13.21 7.88
C ARG A 190 5.51 12.26 6.76
N ILE A 191 6.08 12.81 5.69
CA ILE A 191 6.81 12.03 4.70
C ILE A 191 8.30 12.30 4.95
N ASP A 192 9.01 11.25 5.37
CA ASP A 192 10.45 11.25 5.60
C ASP A 192 11.12 10.72 4.33
N GLY A 193 11.83 11.59 3.63
CA GLY A 193 12.40 11.29 2.32
C GLY A 193 13.92 11.39 2.32
N PRO A 194 14.60 10.92 1.25
CA PRO A 194 16.06 10.94 1.20
C PRO A 194 16.67 12.34 1.25
N GLN A 195 15.89 13.36 0.90
CA GLN A 195 16.27 14.78 0.93
C GLN A 195 15.10 15.60 1.46
N ALA A 196 15.37 16.47 2.43
CA ALA A 196 14.36 17.36 2.99
C ALA A 196 13.99 18.47 2.00
N VAL A 197 12.69 18.72 1.85
CA VAL A 197 12.13 19.77 1.00
C VAL A 197 11.07 20.51 1.80
N SER A 198 11.30 21.80 2.06
CA SER A 198 10.34 22.63 2.78
C SER A 198 9.05 22.81 1.98
N ALA A 199 7.94 23.08 2.68
CA ALA A 199 6.65 23.32 2.01
C ALA A 199 6.68 24.51 1.04
N ALA A 200 7.51 25.52 1.30
CA ALA A 200 7.69 26.65 0.39
C ALA A 200 8.39 26.27 -0.93
N ASN A 201 9.18 25.19 -0.92
CA ASN A 201 9.94 24.72 -2.07
C ASN A 201 9.27 23.53 -2.78
N LEU A 202 8.28 22.88 -2.16
CA LEU A 202 7.47 21.85 -2.81
C LEU A 202 6.48 22.51 -3.77
N ARG A 203 6.59 22.19 -5.06
CA ARG A 203 5.81 22.86 -6.11
C ARG A 203 4.50 22.11 -6.39
N GLU A 204 3.38 22.82 -6.41
CA GLU A 204 2.12 22.28 -6.92
C GLU A 204 2.05 22.51 -8.44
N LEU A 205 2.13 21.41 -9.19
CA LEU A 205 2.15 21.42 -10.65
C LEU A 205 0.80 21.01 -11.24
N GLY A 206 0.70 21.12 -12.56
CA GLY A 206 -0.50 20.84 -13.31
C GLY A 206 -0.88 19.36 -13.41
N ARG A 207 -1.66 19.06 -14.44
CA ARG A 207 -2.19 17.72 -14.69
C ARG A 207 -1.32 16.97 -15.70
N ALA A 208 -0.91 15.75 -15.35
CA ALA A 208 -0.34 14.80 -16.29
C ALA A 208 -1.45 14.14 -17.13
N THR A 209 -1.13 13.77 -18.36
CA THR A 209 -2.09 13.09 -19.26
C THR A 209 -2.25 11.60 -18.93
N ASP A 210 -1.18 10.97 -18.47
CA ASP A 210 -1.10 9.58 -18.04
C ASP A 210 0.15 9.36 -17.14
N LEU A 211 0.42 8.12 -16.73
CA LEU A 211 1.59 7.73 -15.94
C LEU A 211 2.72 7.13 -16.80
N SER A 212 2.95 7.67 -17.99
CA SER A 212 4.15 7.39 -18.79
C SER A 212 5.26 8.37 -18.43
N ALA A 213 6.52 7.94 -18.63
CA ALA A 213 7.67 8.81 -18.39
C ALA A 213 7.61 10.10 -19.23
N THR A 214 7.09 10.02 -20.47
CA THR A 214 6.91 11.18 -21.35
C THR A 214 5.88 12.16 -20.81
N ALA A 215 4.72 11.69 -20.36
CA ALA A 215 3.70 12.57 -19.81
C ALA A 215 4.14 13.23 -18.50
N LEU A 216 4.85 12.47 -17.65
CA LEU A 216 5.38 13.02 -16.40
C LEU A 216 6.48 14.05 -16.66
N ALA A 217 7.41 13.80 -17.60
CA ALA A 217 8.46 14.77 -17.96
C ALA A 217 7.89 16.08 -18.55
N ALA A 218 6.69 16.06 -19.13
CA ALA A 218 6.02 17.27 -19.61
C ALA A 218 5.50 18.17 -18.46
N VAL A 219 5.20 17.60 -17.29
CA VAL A 219 4.75 18.33 -16.10
C VAL A 219 5.94 18.65 -15.17
N LEU A 220 6.79 17.66 -14.93
CA LEU A 220 7.99 17.69 -14.09
C LEU A 220 9.21 18.13 -14.92
N THR A 221 9.19 19.38 -15.40
CA THR A 221 10.26 19.92 -16.24
C THR A 221 11.48 20.33 -15.43
N PRO A 222 12.68 20.47 -16.02
CA PRO A 222 13.88 20.92 -15.28
C PRO A 222 13.74 22.28 -14.57
N SER A 223 12.82 23.14 -15.02
CA SER A 223 12.56 24.44 -14.41
C SER A 223 11.64 24.39 -13.17
N SER A 224 10.76 23.38 -13.12
CA SER A 224 9.73 23.24 -12.10
C SER A 224 10.00 22.10 -11.10
N PHE A 225 10.74 21.09 -11.54
CA PHE A 225 11.19 19.93 -10.76
C PHE A 225 12.72 19.95 -10.70
N VAL A 226 13.23 20.87 -9.87
CA VAL A 226 14.65 21.16 -9.73
C VAL A 226 15.39 20.02 -9.00
N ALA A 227 16.72 19.97 -9.11
CA ALA A 227 17.56 19.03 -8.40
C ALA A 227 17.27 19.02 -6.87
N ASN A 228 17.11 17.82 -6.31
CA ASN A 228 16.71 17.55 -4.92
C ASN A 228 15.38 18.22 -4.51
N GLY A 229 14.55 18.58 -5.48
CA GLY A 229 13.25 19.20 -5.27
C GLY A 229 12.13 18.18 -5.07
N ALA A 230 10.96 18.68 -4.71
CA ALA A 230 9.73 17.91 -4.67
C ALA A 230 8.61 18.67 -5.39
N ALA A 231 7.68 17.92 -5.98
CA ALA A 231 6.51 18.50 -6.61
C ALA A 231 5.30 17.59 -6.44
N SER A 232 4.11 18.18 -6.34
CA SER A 232 2.86 17.45 -6.49
C SER A 232 2.27 17.69 -7.88
N PHE A 233 1.53 16.71 -8.40
CA PHE A 233 0.79 16.85 -9.64
C PHE A 233 -0.48 15.99 -9.61
N SER A 234 -1.37 16.22 -10.56
CA SER A 234 -2.64 15.49 -10.65
C SER A 234 -2.76 14.64 -11.91
N LEU A 235 -3.57 13.59 -11.85
CA LEU A 235 -4.05 12.84 -12.99
C LEU A 235 -5.57 12.73 -12.88
N GLY A 236 -6.31 13.27 -13.84
CA GLY A 236 -7.76 13.04 -13.87
C GLY A 236 -8.05 11.64 -14.40
N ALA A 237 -8.71 10.84 -13.59
CA ALA A 237 -9.10 9.47 -13.89
C ALA A 237 -10.63 9.37 -14.05
N THR A 238 -11.08 8.29 -14.68
CA THR A 238 -12.50 7.89 -14.64
C THR A 238 -12.87 7.56 -13.19
N GLY A 239 -13.64 8.43 -12.53
CA GLY A 239 -14.04 8.27 -11.12
C GLY A 239 -13.39 9.23 -10.12
N GLY A 240 -12.55 10.18 -10.55
CA GLY A 240 -12.00 11.24 -9.69
C GLY A 240 -10.60 11.71 -10.09
N THR A 241 -10.09 12.71 -9.38
CA THR A 241 -8.70 13.18 -9.54
C THR A 241 -7.78 12.40 -8.61
N ARG A 242 -6.69 11.86 -9.15
CA ARG A 242 -5.59 11.26 -8.38
C ARG A 242 -4.49 12.30 -8.15
N THR A 243 -3.85 12.25 -6.98
CA THR A 243 -2.79 13.18 -6.59
C THR A 243 -1.51 12.42 -6.29
N PHE A 244 -0.40 12.93 -6.82
CA PHE A 244 0.91 12.31 -6.69
C PHE A 244 1.91 13.30 -6.12
N LEU A 245 2.88 12.76 -5.38
CA LEU A 245 4.09 13.43 -4.92
C LEU A 245 5.28 12.85 -5.71
N ALA A 246 6.08 13.73 -6.30
CA ALA A 246 7.34 13.40 -6.96
C ALA A 246 8.52 13.93 -6.13
N LEU A 247 9.56 13.11 -5.96
CA LEU A 247 10.80 13.48 -5.27
C LEU A 247 11.97 13.30 -6.25
N ASN A 248 12.76 14.36 -6.44
CA ASN A 248 13.80 14.40 -7.45
C ASN A 248 15.17 13.99 -6.89
N ASP A 249 15.99 13.36 -7.72
CA ASP A 249 17.42 13.19 -7.46
C ASP A 249 18.21 14.51 -7.67
N GLY A 250 19.54 14.43 -7.70
CA GLY A 250 20.43 15.57 -7.90
C GLY A 250 20.42 16.20 -9.31
N LEU A 251 19.62 15.71 -10.25
CA LEU A 251 19.50 16.20 -11.62
C LEU A 251 18.08 16.70 -11.89
N ALA A 252 17.95 17.94 -12.36
CA ALA A 252 16.65 18.55 -12.62
C ALA A 252 15.90 17.93 -13.80
N GLY A 253 14.57 17.84 -13.68
CA GLY A 253 13.69 17.14 -14.61
C GLY A 253 13.30 15.76 -14.06
N PHE A 254 12.41 15.06 -14.76
CA PHE A 254 11.98 13.72 -14.34
C PHE A 254 12.82 12.61 -14.97
N GLN A 255 13.39 11.76 -14.12
CA GLN A 255 14.09 10.51 -14.42
C GLN A 255 13.32 9.32 -13.82
N ALA A 256 12.59 8.58 -14.66
CA ALA A 256 11.79 7.42 -14.21
C ALA A 256 12.58 6.31 -13.48
N ALA A 257 13.91 6.26 -13.63
CA ALA A 257 14.79 5.28 -13.01
C ALA A 257 15.38 5.72 -11.66
N ASN A 258 15.30 7.03 -11.34
CA ASN A 258 15.96 7.62 -10.18
C ASN A 258 15.00 8.38 -9.25
N ASP A 259 13.91 8.91 -9.78
CA ASP A 259 12.98 9.73 -9.01
C ASP A 259 11.83 8.91 -8.46
N SER A 260 11.35 9.32 -7.29
CA SER A 260 10.16 8.72 -6.69
C SER A 260 8.89 9.35 -7.24
N ILE A 261 7.87 8.52 -7.42
CA ILE A 261 6.47 8.91 -7.61
C ILE A 261 5.66 8.17 -6.55
N VAL A 262 5.04 8.88 -5.61
CA VAL A 262 4.17 8.32 -4.56
C VAL A 262 2.76 8.79 -4.83
N GLU A 263 1.79 7.89 -4.83
CA GLU A 263 0.38 8.28 -4.84
C GLU A 263 -0.08 8.67 -3.44
N ILE A 264 -0.67 9.86 -3.31
CA ILE A 264 -1.22 10.40 -2.06
C ILE A 264 -2.71 10.74 -2.20
N THR A 265 -3.39 10.12 -3.18
CA THR A 265 -4.82 10.32 -3.42
C THR A 265 -5.62 10.05 -2.15
N GLY A 266 -6.48 11.00 -1.76
CA GLY A 266 -7.29 10.91 -0.54
C GLY A 266 -6.66 11.57 0.69
N PHE A 267 -5.51 12.24 0.54
CA PHE A 267 -4.91 13.03 1.62
C PHE A 267 -5.88 14.07 2.19
N SER A 268 -5.66 14.43 3.46
CA SER A 268 -6.33 15.55 4.13
C SER A 268 -5.33 16.66 4.50
N GLY A 269 -5.83 17.87 4.81
CA GLY A 269 -4.99 19.05 5.00
C GLY A 269 -4.71 19.78 3.68
N ALA A 270 -3.65 20.60 3.63
CA ALA A 270 -3.33 21.45 2.48
C ALA A 270 -1.98 21.08 1.87
N LEU A 271 -1.91 20.91 0.54
CA LEU A 271 -0.66 20.63 -0.18
C LEU A 271 0.38 21.74 0.00
N THR A 272 -0.05 22.99 0.14
CA THR A 272 0.82 24.14 0.47
C THR A 272 1.56 24.00 1.81
N SER A 273 1.16 23.04 2.65
CA SER A 273 1.80 22.73 3.93
C SER A 273 2.55 21.40 3.92
N LEU A 274 2.54 20.67 2.80
CA LEU A 274 3.28 19.42 2.64
C LEU A 274 4.78 19.73 2.59
N ALA A 275 5.56 19.04 3.42
CA ALA A 275 7.01 19.08 3.41
C ALA A 275 7.56 17.65 3.45
N ILE A 276 8.77 17.51 2.94
CA ILE A 276 9.59 16.32 3.09
C ILE A 276 10.59 16.62 4.20
N VAL A 277 10.59 15.79 5.23
CA VAL A 277 11.50 15.92 6.38
C VAL A 277 12.70 15.01 6.24
#